data_AF-A0A934LMF4-F1
#
_entry.id   AF-A0A934LMF4-F1
#
_cell.length_a   1.000
_cell.length_b   1.000
_cell.length_c   1.000
_cell.angle_alpha   90.00
_cell.angle_beta   90.00
_cell.angle_gamma   90.00
#
_symmetry.space_group_name_H-M   'P 1'
#
loop_
_entity.id
_entity.type
_entity.pdbx_description
1 polymer ?
#
loop_
_entity_poly.entity_id
_entity_poly.type
_entity_poly.pdbx_seq_one_letter_code
_entity_poly.pdbx_strand_id
1 'polypeptide(L)'
;MQFIKTRFNYLFGSTKGLILVAIAMIGIVSAVWGMLSGPMAEMGVREVVIKLLGMDIVQAEREGRIIILYHSIAMAVVAIETYMVTSLLKMKEFYKTAVRVLITVGYILTMVFGMGFAYFGHNWAFHGLYITGLSLIFFAGVLLCVALWPWNLEYHITDTNYSHTKKGVDLERVAFFVTAVTTVISALFGAAPGSYYGHGFETFLAENVIRYPHKSVMEYSVIGHLHIMLALIAIMLTLIIGRWLNFRGAWHKVAMPLMILGCIVLNLGVWGVVTPLEPVAHMIIYVGATPSMMAALFLLIWSWGKFAKEGTAHLAKPTFLQKLGAMVSDPLKFGPTWQMLFMNFTTSGIGIFMAIRLDEIFRMWPAREERIELTGHWHALSAIIATIILMYYGDMLGLKGKVRQIYGWSIIFLSDLALGAVTVFEMKRLFIEEAVQQPLVNGLMYAIDFGLGMLLVLLAVVMIWRLTDLFKPKGRWTEEATHELSEEVAK
;
A
#
# COMPACT_ATOMS: atom_id res chain seq x y z
N MET A 1 -7.10 21.85 29.99
CA MET A 1 -8.13 21.59 28.96
C MET A 1 -7.75 22.09 27.56
N GLN A 2 -7.31 23.35 27.38
CA GLN A 2 -6.99 23.88 26.03
C GLN A 2 -5.88 23.10 25.29
N PHE A 3 -4.84 22.66 26.02
CA PHE A 3 -3.77 21.82 25.46
C PHE A 3 -4.32 20.57 24.79
N ILE A 4 -5.09 19.74 25.52
CA ILE A 4 -5.70 18.50 25.01
C ILE A 4 -6.60 18.79 23.81
N LYS A 5 -7.47 19.82 23.90
CA LYS A 5 -8.39 20.21 22.83
C LYS A 5 -7.66 20.54 21.52
N THR A 6 -6.59 21.32 21.59
CA THR A 6 -5.84 21.71 20.38
C THR A 6 -5.15 20.51 19.71
N ARG A 7 -4.66 19.54 20.49
CA ARG A 7 -4.01 18.34 19.92
C ARG A 7 -5.01 17.37 19.33
N PHE A 8 -6.15 17.21 20.00
CA PHE A 8 -7.25 16.43 19.47
C PHE A 8 -7.74 17.01 18.14
N ASN A 9 -7.93 18.33 18.07
CA ASN A 9 -8.31 19.01 16.83
C ASN A 9 -7.27 18.86 15.71
N TYR A 10 -5.98 18.90 16.03
CA TYR A 10 -4.95 18.62 15.04
C TYR A 10 -5.02 17.17 14.55
N LEU A 11 -4.96 16.19 15.48
CA LEU A 11 -4.90 14.76 15.17
C LEU A 11 -6.12 14.25 14.40
N PHE A 12 -7.31 14.78 14.68
CA PHE A 12 -8.56 14.30 14.08
C PHE A 12 -9.26 15.32 13.16
N GLY A 13 -8.76 16.55 13.07
CA GLY A 13 -9.33 17.61 12.24
C GLY A 13 -8.45 18.04 11.06
N SER A 14 -7.16 17.72 11.06
CA SER A 14 -6.23 18.05 9.97
C SER A 14 -5.85 16.81 9.16
N THR A 15 -5.59 16.98 7.85
CA THR A 15 -5.16 15.89 6.96
C THR A 15 -3.88 15.21 7.49
N LYS A 16 -2.87 16.01 7.86
CA LYS A 16 -1.59 15.48 8.35
C LYS A 16 -1.71 14.80 9.71
N GLY A 17 -2.58 15.30 10.58
CA GLY A 17 -2.92 14.66 11.84
C GLY A 17 -3.56 13.28 11.63
N LEU A 18 -4.53 13.18 10.74
CA LEU A 18 -5.20 11.91 10.40
C LEU A 18 -4.21 10.87 9.85
N ILE A 19 -3.30 11.29 8.96
CA ILE A 19 -2.23 10.44 8.43
C ILE A 19 -1.27 10.01 9.54
N LEU A 20 -0.86 10.92 10.43
CA LEU A 20 0.01 10.62 11.57
C LEU A 20 -0.61 9.57 12.50
N VAL A 21 -1.90 9.69 12.83
CA VAL A 21 -2.59 8.71 13.68
C VAL A 21 -2.58 7.33 13.01
N ALA A 22 -2.94 7.26 11.73
CA ALA A 22 -2.97 5.98 11.00
C ALA A 22 -1.58 5.34 10.91
N ILE A 23 -0.53 6.10 10.58
CA ILE A 23 0.86 5.61 10.55
C ILE A 23 1.32 5.15 11.93
N ALA A 24 1.00 5.90 12.99
CA ALA A 24 1.36 5.52 14.36
C ALA A 24 0.68 4.21 14.78
N MET A 25 -0.60 4.04 14.46
CA MET A 25 -1.34 2.81 14.74
C MET A 25 -0.78 1.62 13.95
N ILE A 26 -0.50 1.77 12.66
CA ILE A 26 0.18 0.74 11.86
C ILE A 26 1.54 0.40 12.47
N GLY A 27 2.33 1.41 12.86
CA GLY A 27 3.64 1.21 13.47
C GLY A 27 3.58 0.40 14.76
N ILE A 28 2.60 0.68 15.63
CA ILE A 28 2.38 -0.09 16.87
C ILE A 28 1.98 -1.53 16.54
N VAL A 29 1.03 -1.73 15.62
CA VAL A 29 0.59 -3.08 15.23
C VAL A 29 1.75 -3.87 14.61
N SER A 30 2.50 -3.29 13.68
CA SER A 30 3.66 -3.94 13.07
C SER A 30 4.75 -4.25 14.10
N ALA A 31 5.01 -3.36 15.07
CA ALA A 31 5.99 -3.61 16.12
C ALA A 31 5.58 -4.77 17.03
N VAL A 32 4.31 -4.83 17.46
CA VAL A 32 3.83 -5.85 18.39
C VAL A 32 3.61 -7.19 17.70
N TRP A 33 2.87 -7.22 16.59
CA TRP A 33 2.51 -8.47 15.90
C TRP A 33 3.61 -8.98 14.98
N GLY A 34 4.52 -8.12 14.50
CA GLY A 34 5.71 -8.55 13.77
C GLY A 34 6.59 -9.49 14.61
N MET A 35 6.67 -9.25 15.93
CA MET A 35 7.39 -10.10 16.88
C MET A 35 6.77 -11.49 17.10
N LEU A 36 5.53 -11.73 16.63
CA LEU A 36 4.88 -13.04 16.69
C LEU A 36 5.26 -13.95 15.51
N SER A 37 6.05 -13.45 14.57
CA SER A 37 6.38 -14.13 13.31
C SER A 37 7.88 -14.02 12.99
N GLY A 38 8.33 -14.83 12.01
CA GLY A 38 9.72 -14.81 11.54
C GLY A 38 10.73 -15.36 12.54
N PRO A 39 12.04 -15.10 12.34
CA PRO A 39 13.12 -15.62 13.19
C PRO A 39 13.01 -15.17 14.65
N MET A 40 12.38 -14.02 14.93
CA MET A 40 12.08 -13.61 16.31
C MET A 40 11.20 -14.63 17.04
N ALA A 41 10.24 -15.25 16.35
CA ALA A 41 9.44 -16.32 16.92
C ALA A 41 10.29 -17.57 17.19
N GLU A 42 11.23 -17.89 16.31
CA GLU A 42 12.17 -19.01 16.50
C GLU A 42 13.18 -18.76 17.64
N MET A 43 13.49 -17.49 17.92
CA MET A 43 14.34 -17.05 19.03
C MET A 43 13.61 -16.98 20.38
N GLY A 44 12.33 -17.37 20.45
CA GLY A 44 11.55 -17.37 21.69
C GLY A 44 10.89 -16.04 22.06
N VAL A 45 10.97 -15.01 21.20
CA VAL A 45 10.36 -13.69 21.45
C VAL A 45 8.83 -13.79 21.45
N ARG A 46 8.28 -14.64 20.59
CA ARG A 46 6.84 -14.86 20.48
C ARG A 46 6.23 -15.29 21.82
N GLU A 47 6.82 -16.26 22.51
CA GLU A 47 6.30 -16.74 23.80
C GLU A 47 6.34 -15.65 24.86
N VAL A 48 7.36 -14.80 24.85
CA VAL A 48 7.48 -13.66 25.76
C VAL A 48 6.37 -12.65 25.50
N VAL A 49 6.16 -12.25 24.24
CA VAL A 49 5.12 -11.29 23.86
C VAL A 49 3.72 -11.81 24.19
N ILE A 50 3.43 -13.07 23.89
CA ILE A 50 2.14 -13.72 24.19
C ILE A 50 1.86 -13.66 25.71
N LYS A 51 2.84 -14.04 26.54
CA LYS A 51 2.68 -14.05 28.00
C LYS A 51 2.55 -12.64 28.58
N LEU A 52 3.37 -11.69 28.11
CA LEU A 52 3.37 -10.31 28.61
C LEU A 52 2.05 -9.59 28.30
N LEU A 53 1.48 -9.84 27.12
CA LEU A 53 0.24 -9.19 26.69
C LEU A 53 -1.02 -9.98 27.08
N GLY A 54 -0.87 -11.24 27.52
CA GLY A 54 -2.01 -12.12 27.83
C GLY A 54 -2.82 -12.50 26.58
N MET A 55 -2.13 -12.72 25.46
CA MET A 55 -2.79 -13.11 24.20
C MET A 55 -3.28 -14.55 24.26
N ASP A 56 -4.45 -14.80 23.67
CA ASP A 56 -5.02 -16.13 23.49
C ASP A 56 -4.70 -16.62 22.06
N ILE A 57 -3.83 -17.62 21.95
CA ILE A 57 -3.28 -18.08 20.68
C ILE A 57 -3.50 -19.58 20.54
N VAL A 58 -4.62 -19.96 19.91
CA VAL A 58 -4.88 -21.35 19.51
C VAL A 58 -4.40 -21.58 18.09
N GLN A 59 -3.63 -22.65 17.84
CA GLN A 59 -3.04 -22.87 16.52
C GLN A 59 -4.10 -23.08 15.41
N ALA A 60 -5.23 -23.72 15.72
CA ALA A 60 -6.32 -23.95 14.78
C ALA A 60 -6.93 -22.66 14.18
N GLU A 61 -6.83 -21.55 14.91
CA GLU A 61 -7.43 -20.26 14.52
C GLU A 61 -6.41 -19.34 13.82
N ARG A 62 -5.19 -19.82 13.54
CA ARG A 62 -4.08 -19.02 13.01
C ARG A 62 -4.48 -18.25 11.75
N GLU A 63 -5.21 -18.88 10.85
CA GLU A 63 -5.56 -18.29 9.56
C GLU A 63 -6.53 -17.10 9.73
N GLY A 64 -7.53 -17.24 10.60
CA GLY A 64 -8.46 -16.16 10.94
C GLY A 64 -7.75 -14.96 11.56
N ARG A 65 -6.81 -15.21 12.48
CA ARG A 65 -6.00 -14.16 13.10
C ARG A 65 -5.14 -13.39 12.10
N ILE A 66 -4.55 -14.08 11.12
CA ILE A 66 -3.73 -13.46 10.08
C ILE A 66 -4.60 -12.62 9.15
N ILE A 67 -5.76 -13.14 8.72
CA ILE A 67 -6.69 -12.41 7.86
C ILE A 67 -7.15 -11.12 8.54
N ILE A 68 -7.53 -11.18 9.83
CA ILE A 68 -7.95 -9.98 10.58
C ILE A 68 -6.80 -8.99 10.76
N LEU A 69 -5.58 -9.46 11.03
CA LEU A 69 -4.39 -8.60 11.10
C LEU A 69 -4.14 -7.87 9.77
N TYR A 70 -4.20 -8.59 8.65
CA TYR A 70 -4.03 -8.00 7.31
C TYR A 70 -5.11 -6.96 7.01
N HIS A 71 -6.38 -7.26 7.27
CA HIS A 71 -7.46 -6.29 7.07
C HIS A 71 -7.30 -5.07 7.97
N SER A 72 -6.91 -5.27 9.23
CA SER A 72 -6.70 -4.17 10.18
C SER A 72 -5.64 -3.19 9.70
N ILE A 73 -4.49 -3.68 9.22
CA ILE A 73 -3.43 -2.83 8.68
C ILE A 73 -3.85 -2.22 7.33
N ALA A 74 -4.39 -3.02 6.41
CA ALA A 74 -4.79 -2.57 5.09
C ALA A 74 -5.83 -1.45 5.15
N MET A 75 -6.79 -1.53 6.08
CA MET A 75 -7.80 -0.48 6.26
C MET A 75 -7.20 0.86 6.70
N ALA A 76 -6.15 0.85 7.53
CA ALA A 76 -5.44 2.07 7.87
C ALA A 76 -4.64 2.64 6.68
N VAL A 77 -4.08 1.79 5.82
CA VAL A 77 -3.41 2.22 4.57
C VAL A 77 -4.43 2.85 3.60
N VAL A 78 -5.59 2.22 3.39
CA VAL A 78 -6.69 2.77 2.58
C VAL A 78 -7.18 4.11 3.16
N ALA A 79 -7.20 4.24 4.49
CA ALA A 79 -7.51 5.51 5.14
C ALA A 79 -6.47 6.61 4.81
N ILE A 80 -5.17 6.29 4.87
CA ILE A 80 -4.09 7.23 4.52
C ILE A 80 -4.26 7.73 3.08
N GLU A 81 -4.43 6.82 2.12
CA GLU A 81 -4.63 7.19 0.72
C GLU A 81 -5.89 8.04 0.54
N THR A 82 -6.98 7.71 1.22
CA THR A 82 -8.21 8.50 1.18
C THR A 82 -8.02 9.90 1.75
N TYR A 83 -7.24 10.06 2.82
CA TYR A 83 -6.88 11.39 3.35
C TYR A 83 -6.06 12.19 2.33
N MET A 84 -5.11 11.54 1.66
CA MET A 84 -4.31 12.17 0.60
C MET A 84 -5.18 12.59 -0.58
N VAL A 85 -6.05 11.72 -1.09
CA VAL A 85 -6.99 12.02 -2.19
C VAL A 85 -7.91 13.19 -1.83
N THR A 86 -8.52 13.16 -0.64
CA THR A 86 -9.44 14.20 -0.17
C THR A 86 -8.76 15.54 0.11
N SER A 87 -7.43 15.56 0.21
CA SER A 87 -6.62 16.77 0.38
C SER A 87 -5.99 17.28 -0.91
N LEU A 88 -5.64 16.39 -1.84
CA LEU A 88 -5.01 16.72 -3.12
C LEU A 88 -6.02 17.12 -4.21
N LEU A 89 -7.21 16.52 -4.20
CA LEU A 89 -8.23 16.76 -5.21
C LEU A 89 -9.35 17.67 -4.70
N LYS A 90 -9.74 18.61 -5.56
CA LYS A 90 -10.90 19.46 -5.30
C LYS A 90 -12.17 18.60 -5.18
N MET A 91 -12.96 18.81 -4.14
CA MET A 91 -14.29 18.20 -3.97
C MET A 91 -15.15 19.06 -3.02
N LYS A 92 -16.45 18.80 -2.95
CA LYS A 92 -17.35 19.51 -2.03
C LYS A 92 -16.99 19.19 -0.57
N GLU A 93 -17.02 20.21 0.27
CA GLU A 93 -16.59 20.11 1.68
C GLU A 93 -17.39 19.08 2.48
N PHE A 94 -18.70 18.96 2.22
CA PHE A 94 -19.54 17.93 2.82
C PHE A 94 -19.00 16.52 2.58
N TYR A 95 -18.67 16.18 1.32
CA TYR A 95 -18.15 14.85 0.99
C TYR A 95 -16.77 14.64 1.58
N LYS A 96 -15.89 15.65 1.52
CA LYS A 96 -14.56 15.61 2.14
C LYS A 96 -14.66 15.27 3.63
N THR A 97 -15.51 15.98 4.37
CA THR A 97 -15.71 15.76 5.81
C THR A 97 -16.35 14.41 6.08
N ALA A 98 -17.43 14.05 5.37
CA ALA A 98 -18.15 12.80 5.58
C ALA A 98 -17.26 11.57 5.33
N VAL A 99 -16.53 11.55 4.21
CA VAL A 99 -15.59 10.46 3.88
C VAL A 99 -14.52 10.34 4.96
N ARG A 100 -13.90 11.46 5.37
CA ARG A 100 -12.85 11.48 6.41
C ARG A 100 -13.36 10.93 7.74
N VAL A 101 -14.53 11.36 8.20
CA VAL A 101 -15.10 10.89 9.47
C VAL A 101 -15.40 9.39 9.41
N LEU A 102 -16.09 8.94 8.36
CA LEU A 102 -16.49 7.55 8.22
C LEU A 102 -15.28 6.61 8.10
N ILE A 103 -14.29 6.97 7.29
CA ILE A 103 -13.10 6.13 7.16
C ILE A 103 -12.25 6.14 8.43
N THR A 104 -12.15 7.29 9.13
CA THR A 104 -11.42 7.40 10.39
C THR A 104 -12.02 6.49 11.46
N VAL A 105 -13.32 6.63 11.72
CA VAL A 105 -14.01 5.77 12.69
C VAL A 105 -13.93 4.31 12.23
N GLY A 106 -14.16 4.07 10.94
CA GLY A 106 -14.12 2.74 10.34
C GLY A 106 -12.81 2.00 10.59
N TYR A 107 -11.67 2.57 10.19
CA TYR A 107 -10.38 1.88 10.34
C TYR A 107 -9.96 1.72 11.81
N ILE A 108 -10.29 2.67 12.68
CA ILE A 108 -10.02 2.56 14.12
C ILE A 108 -10.83 1.42 14.73
N LEU A 109 -12.13 1.32 14.40
CA LEU A 109 -12.97 0.21 14.86
C LEU A 109 -12.44 -1.13 14.35
N THR A 110 -12.15 -1.22 13.05
CA THR A 110 -11.58 -2.43 12.43
C THR A 110 -10.29 -2.83 13.13
N MET A 111 -9.35 -1.91 13.32
CA MET A 111 -8.06 -2.25 13.91
C MET A 111 -8.18 -2.61 15.40
N VAL A 112 -8.82 -1.77 16.21
CA VAL A 112 -8.88 -2.00 17.67
C VAL A 112 -9.67 -3.26 17.99
N PHE A 113 -10.87 -3.39 17.43
CA PHE A 113 -11.76 -4.50 17.76
C PHE A 113 -11.44 -5.77 16.97
N GLY A 114 -10.86 -5.65 15.77
CA GLY A 114 -10.31 -6.80 15.04
C GLY A 114 -9.17 -7.45 15.82
N MET A 115 -8.17 -6.67 16.24
CA MET A 115 -7.05 -7.19 17.03
C MET A 115 -7.52 -7.69 18.40
N GLY A 116 -8.45 -6.99 19.05
CA GLY A 116 -9.09 -7.42 20.29
C GLY A 116 -9.77 -8.79 20.17
N PHE A 117 -10.60 -8.96 19.14
CA PHE A 117 -11.30 -10.23 18.88
C PHE A 117 -10.32 -11.36 18.55
N ALA A 118 -9.38 -11.12 17.64
CA ALA A 118 -8.51 -12.15 17.10
C ALA A 118 -7.42 -12.61 18.09
N TYR A 119 -7.00 -11.79 19.05
CA TYR A 119 -5.85 -12.10 19.91
C TYR A 119 -6.14 -12.11 21.42
N PHE A 120 -7.34 -11.70 21.87
CA PHE A 120 -7.66 -11.51 23.29
C PHE A 120 -9.01 -12.11 23.72
N GLY A 121 -9.34 -13.32 23.26
CA GLY A 121 -10.45 -14.11 23.81
C GLY A 121 -11.79 -14.02 23.06
N HIS A 122 -11.74 -13.79 21.74
CA HIS A 122 -12.87 -14.04 20.81
C HIS A 122 -14.22 -13.42 21.22
N ASN A 123 -14.20 -12.25 21.85
CA ASN A 123 -15.44 -11.58 22.27
C ASN A 123 -16.30 -11.21 21.03
N TRP A 124 -17.50 -11.79 20.95
CA TRP A 124 -18.41 -11.58 19.82
C TRP A 124 -18.78 -10.11 19.58
N ALA A 125 -18.82 -9.28 20.63
CA ALA A 125 -19.09 -7.85 20.49
C ALA A 125 -17.92 -7.12 19.78
N PHE A 126 -16.68 -7.55 20.03
CA PHE A 126 -15.52 -7.00 19.32
C PHE A 126 -15.55 -7.41 17.84
N HIS A 127 -15.94 -8.65 17.53
CA HIS A 127 -16.15 -9.05 16.14
C HIS A 127 -17.25 -8.21 15.46
N GLY A 128 -18.37 -7.94 16.14
CA GLY A 128 -19.43 -7.08 15.63
C GLY A 128 -18.96 -5.64 15.34
N LEU A 129 -18.12 -5.07 16.21
CA LEU A 129 -17.53 -3.75 16.00
C LEU A 129 -16.48 -3.74 14.88
N TYR A 130 -15.73 -4.83 14.71
CA TYR A 130 -14.84 -5.03 13.56
C TYR A 130 -15.61 -4.98 12.23
N ILE A 131 -16.70 -5.74 12.12
CA ILE A 131 -17.56 -5.75 10.91
C ILE A 131 -18.21 -4.37 10.69
N THR A 132 -18.62 -3.70 11.76
CA THR A 132 -19.15 -2.33 11.69
C THR A 132 -18.09 -1.38 11.12
N GLY A 133 -16.83 -1.49 11.57
CA GLY A 133 -15.70 -0.73 11.05
C GLY A 133 -15.51 -0.92 9.55
N LEU A 134 -15.46 -2.18 9.09
CA LEU A 134 -15.37 -2.52 7.66
C LEU A 134 -16.54 -1.92 6.85
N SER A 135 -17.76 -1.98 7.39
CA SER A 135 -18.96 -1.43 6.74
C SER A 135 -18.89 0.09 6.58
N LEU A 136 -18.37 0.81 7.59
CA LEU A 136 -18.18 2.26 7.53
C LEU A 136 -17.14 2.64 6.46
N ILE A 137 -16.06 1.87 6.33
CA ILE A 137 -15.03 2.10 5.31
C ILE A 137 -15.61 1.88 3.92
N PHE A 138 -16.37 0.81 3.71
CA PHE A 138 -17.06 0.55 2.45
C PHE A 138 -17.97 1.73 2.08
N PHE A 139 -18.76 2.22 3.03
CA PHE A 139 -19.64 3.37 2.82
C PHE A 139 -18.87 4.67 2.55
N ALA A 140 -17.73 4.89 3.21
CA ALA A 140 -16.81 5.99 2.90
C ALA A 140 -16.31 5.90 1.45
N GLY A 141 -15.99 4.70 0.96
CA GLY A 141 -15.62 4.44 -0.43
C GLY A 141 -16.73 4.79 -1.43
N VAL A 142 -17.98 4.43 -1.12
CA VAL A 142 -19.15 4.82 -1.94
C VAL A 142 -19.28 6.34 -2.02
N LEU A 143 -19.18 7.04 -0.88
CA LEU A 143 -19.21 8.51 -0.87
C LEU A 143 -18.03 9.14 -1.60
N LEU A 144 -16.83 8.52 -1.53
CA LEU A 144 -15.66 8.97 -2.27
C LEU A 144 -15.90 8.86 -3.79
N CYS A 145 -16.54 7.79 -4.27
CA CYS A 145 -16.92 7.66 -5.68
C CYS A 145 -17.82 8.82 -6.13
N VAL A 146 -18.81 9.19 -5.30
CA VAL A 146 -19.68 10.34 -5.57
C VAL A 146 -18.89 11.66 -5.55
N ALA A 147 -17.98 11.82 -4.59
CA ALA A 147 -17.14 13.01 -4.45
C ALA A 147 -16.20 13.23 -5.66
N LEU A 148 -15.71 12.12 -6.23
CA LEU A 148 -14.77 12.11 -7.35
C LEU A 148 -15.45 12.20 -8.73
N TRP A 149 -16.79 12.25 -8.79
CA TRP A 149 -17.55 12.25 -10.05
C TRP A 149 -16.97 13.22 -11.10
N PRO A 150 -16.34 12.72 -12.18
CA PRO A 150 -15.52 13.55 -13.06
C PRO A 150 -16.33 14.42 -14.03
N TRP A 151 -17.60 14.12 -14.24
CA TRP A 151 -18.47 14.82 -15.19
C TRP A 151 -19.12 16.10 -14.63
N ASN A 152 -18.76 16.51 -13.40
CA ASN A 152 -19.19 17.81 -12.89
C ASN A 152 -18.35 18.92 -13.54
N LEU A 153 -19.02 19.86 -14.20
CA LEU A 153 -18.40 21.00 -14.88
C LEU A 153 -17.47 21.81 -13.97
N GLU A 154 -17.74 21.87 -12.66
CA GLU A 154 -16.88 22.58 -11.68
C GLU A 154 -15.45 22.01 -11.58
N TYR A 155 -15.25 20.75 -12.00
CA TYR A 155 -13.97 20.07 -11.95
C TYR A 155 -13.30 19.94 -13.32
N HIS A 156 -13.90 20.49 -14.37
CA HIS A 156 -13.26 20.52 -15.68
C HIS A 156 -12.01 21.42 -15.62
N ILE A 157 -10.95 20.96 -16.27
CA ILE A 157 -9.67 21.67 -16.31
C ILE A 157 -9.51 22.41 -17.63
N THR A 158 -8.92 23.60 -17.54
CA THR A 158 -8.58 24.45 -18.69
C THR A 158 -7.11 24.40 -19.05
N ASP A 159 -6.25 23.96 -18.13
CA ASP A 159 -4.82 23.82 -18.37
C ASP A 159 -4.57 22.64 -19.33
N THR A 160 -4.12 22.98 -20.53
CA THR A 160 -3.89 22.01 -21.60
C THR A 160 -2.66 21.14 -21.37
N ASN A 161 -1.84 21.40 -20.33
CA ASN A 161 -0.73 20.53 -19.96
C ASN A 161 -1.21 19.23 -19.30
N TYR A 162 -2.37 19.24 -18.66
CA TYR A 162 -2.96 18.06 -18.05
C TYR A 162 -3.75 17.24 -19.08
N SER A 163 -4.01 15.98 -18.73
CA SER A 163 -4.75 15.05 -19.58
C SER A 163 -6.23 15.36 -19.45
N HIS A 164 -6.86 15.74 -20.57
CA HIS A 164 -8.27 16.13 -20.59
C HIS A 164 -8.94 15.73 -21.91
N THR A 165 -10.25 15.57 -21.85
CA THR A 165 -11.07 15.42 -23.06
C THR A 165 -11.26 16.78 -23.76
N LYS A 166 -11.78 16.77 -24.99
CA LYS A 166 -12.11 18.01 -25.73
C LYS A 166 -13.07 18.96 -24.98
N LYS A 167 -13.89 18.43 -24.06
CA LYS A 167 -14.84 19.22 -23.26
C LYS A 167 -14.26 19.68 -21.90
N GLY A 168 -12.97 19.42 -21.64
CA GLY A 168 -12.30 19.79 -20.40
C GLY A 168 -12.41 18.79 -19.25
N VAL A 169 -13.04 17.61 -19.47
CA VAL A 169 -13.07 16.56 -18.42
C VAL A 169 -11.66 16.11 -18.10
N ASP A 170 -11.26 16.21 -16.84
CA ASP A 170 -9.96 15.82 -16.31
C ASP A 170 -9.80 14.29 -16.27
N LEU A 171 -8.88 13.75 -17.07
CA LEU A 171 -8.63 12.31 -17.13
C LEU A 171 -7.84 11.79 -15.94
N GLU A 172 -7.10 12.64 -15.21
CA GLU A 172 -6.49 12.25 -13.93
C GLU A 172 -7.60 11.97 -12.90
N ARG A 173 -8.59 12.87 -12.79
CA ARG A 173 -9.77 12.64 -11.96
C ARG A 173 -10.57 11.41 -12.38
N VAL A 174 -10.71 11.15 -13.69
CA VAL A 174 -11.35 9.91 -14.16
C VAL A 174 -10.56 8.69 -13.70
N ALA A 175 -9.23 8.71 -13.73
CA ALA A 175 -8.41 7.61 -13.22
C ALA A 175 -8.66 7.38 -11.71
N PHE A 176 -8.62 8.43 -10.89
CA PHE A 176 -8.97 8.36 -9.47
C PHE A 176 -10.38 7.80 -9.23
N PHE A 177 -11.36 8.28 -9.98
CA PHE A 177 -12.75 7.81 -9.90
C PHE A 177 -12.87 6.32 -10.26
N VAL A 178 -12.26 5.89 -11.36
CA VAL A 178 -12.27 4.49 -11.81
C VAL A 178 -11.61 3.58 -10.78
N THR A 179 -10.45 3.96 -10.23
CA THR A 179 -9.79 3.21 -9.16
C THR A 179 -10.66 3.12 -7.91
N ALA A 180 -11.31 4.21 -7.50
CA ALA A 180 -12.22 4.20 -6.34
C ALA A 180 -13.43 3.27 -6.56
N VAL A 181 -14.11 3.38 -7.70
CA VAL A 181 -15.27 2.54 -8.06
C VAL A 181 -14.89 1.07 -8.10
N THR A 182 -13.80 0.75 -8.78
CA THR A 182 -13.33 -0.64 -8.89
C THR A 182 -12.88 -1.20 -7.54
N THR A 183 -12.32 -0.38 -6.64
CA THR A 183 -12.00 -0.79 -5.27
C THR A 183 -13.26 -1.15 -4.48
N VAL A 184 -14.31 -0.33 -4.55
CA VAL A 184 -15.59 -0.60 -3.88
C VAL A 184 -16.23 -1.87 -4.42
N ILE A 185 -16.25 -2.07 -5.73
CA ILE A 185 -16.78 -3.30 -6.35
C ILE A 185 -15.95 -4.52 -5.92
N SER A 186 -14.62 -4.43 -5.98
CA SER A 186 -13.70 -5.52 -5.61
C SER A 186 -13.75 -5.87 -4.12
N ALA A 187 -14.13 -4.93 -3.24
CA ALA A 187 -14.37 -5.22 -1.84
C ALA A 187 -15.56 -6.19 -1.63
N LEU A 188 -16.57 -6.16 -2.52
CA LEU A 188 -17.72 -7.07 -2.46
C LEU A 188 -17.31 -8.54 -2.67
N PHE A 189 -16.24 -8.80 -3.43
CA PHE A 189 -15.72 -10.15 -3.64
C PHE A 189 -15.09 -10.75 -2.38
N GLY A 190 -14.66 -9.93 -1.42
CA GLY A 190 -14.27 -10.39 -0.08
C GLY A 190 -15.47 -10.45 0.87
N ALA A 191 -16.37 -9.46 0.79
CA ALA A 191 -17.52 -9.35 1.67
C ALA A 191 -18.55 -10.48 1.45
N ALA A 192 -18.77 -10.91 0.20
CA ALA A 192 -19.72 -11.98 -0.11
C ALA A 192 -19.32 -13.32 0.55
N PRO A 193 -18.10 -13.87 0.35
CA PRO A 193 -17.64 -15.03 1.12
C PRO A 193 -17.71 -14.82 2.64
N GLY A 194 -17.31 -13.64 3.13
CA GLY A 194 -17.40 -13.30 4.55
C GLY A 194 -18.82 -13.39 5.12
N SER A 195 -19.85 -13.06 4.34
CA SER A 195 -21.26 -13.17 4.76
C SER A 195 -21.76 -14.63 4.87
N TYR A 196 -21.08 -15.58 4.24
CA TYR A 196 -21.37 -17.02 4.34
C TYR A 196 -20.53 -17.71 5.41
N TYR A 197 -19.72 -16.98 6.17
CA TYR A 197 -18.86 -17.56 7.19
C TYR A 197 -19.66 -18.36 8.23
N GLY A 198 -19.29 -19.63 8.46
CA GLY A 198 -20.03 -20.56 9.33
C GLY A 198 -21.29 -21.17 8.70
N HIS A 199 -21.64 -20.77 7.47
CA HIS A 199 -22.74 -21.31 6.66
C HIS A 199 -22.22 -22.02 5.41
N GLY A 200 -21.31 -22.98 5.60
CA GLY A 200 -20.68 -23.74 4.51
C GLY A 200 -19.43 -23.07 3.91
N PHE A 201 -18.98 -21.96 4.50
CA PHE A 201 -17.70 -21.34 4.20
C PHE A 201 -16.86 -21.24 5.48
N GLU A 202 -15.61 -21.68 5.40
CA GLU A 202 -14.64 -21.65 6.49
C GLU A 202 -13.43 -20.79 6.13
N THR A 203 -12.67 -20.41 7.15
CA THR A 203 -11.47 -19.61 6.96
C THR A 203 -10.40 -20.43 6.26
N PHE A 204 -9.76 -19.86 5.25
CA PHE A 204 -8.59 -20.44 4.62
C PHE A 204 -7.60 -19.35 4.19
N LEU A 205 -6.32 -19.68 4.06
CA LEU A 205 -5.35 -18.84 3.37
C LEU A 205 -5.26 -19.21 1.88
N ALA A 206 -5.26 -18.21 0.99
CA ALA A 206 -5.30 -18.42 -0.45
C ALA A 206 -4.16 -19.33 -0.94
N GLU A 207 -2.97 -19.20 -0.37
CA GLU A 207 -1.81 -20.02 -0.73
C GLU A 207 -1.94 -21.50 -0.32
N ASN A 208 -2.90 -21.85 0.53
CA ASN A 208 -3.13 -23.24 0.94
C ASN A 208 -3.99 -24.02 -0.07
N VAL A 209 -4.81 -23.33 -0.86
CA VAL A 209 -5.78 -23.97 -1.78
C VAL A 209 -5.33 -23.95 -3.24
N ILE A 210 -4.17 -23.37 -3.55
CA ILE A 210 -3.68 -23.15 -4.92
C ILE A 210 -3.65 -24.42 -5.78
N ARG A 211 -3.23 -25.55 -5.21
CA ARG A 211 -3.12 -26.86 -5.90
C ARG A 211 -4.40 -27.68 -5.84
N TYR A 212 -5.48 -27.17 -5.25
CA TYR A 212 -6.75 -27.90 -5.24
C TYR A 212 -7.25 -28.03 -6.68
N PRO A 213 -7.59 -29.26 -7.12
CA PRO A 213 -8.03 -29.53 -8.49
C PRO A 213 -9.37 -28.84 -8.80
N HIS A 214 -10.18 -28.64 -7.76
CA HIS A 214 -11.45 -27.93 -7.82
C HIS A 214 -11.52 -26.95 -6.66
N LYS A 215 -11.91 -25.72 -6.96
CA LYS A 215 -12.17 -24.66 -5.98
C LYS A 215 -13.61 -24.22 -6.11
N SER A 216 -14.24 -23.93 -4.99
CA SER A 216 -15.55 -23.31 -4.94
C SER A 216 -15.50 -21.87 -5.47
N VAL A 217 -16.66 -21.36 -5.87
CA VAL A 217 -16.81 -19.95 -6.27
C VAL A 217 -16.37 -18.99 -5.15
N MET A 218 -16.62 -19.35 -3.88
CA MET A 218 -16.22 -18.53 -2.74
C MET A 218 -14.70 -18.51 -2.54
N GLU A 219 -14.02 -19.64 -2.74
CA GLU A 219 -12.55 -19.68 -2.70
C GLU A 219 -11.93 -18.84 -3.82
N TYR A 220 -12.45 -18.99 -5.06
CA TYR A 220 -12.05 -18.14 -6.19
C TYR A 220 -12.28 -16.65 -5.91
N SER A 221 -13.38 -16.29 -5.24
CA SER A 221 -13.72 -14.92 -4.90
C SER A 221 -12.70 -14.31 -3.93
N VAL A 222 -12.29 -15.07 -2.90
CA VAL A 222 -11.25 -14.64 -1.94
C VAL A 222 -9.88 -14.52 -2.62
N ILE A 223 -9.51 -15.48 -3.48
CA ILE A 223 -8.26 -15.41 -4.24
C ILE A 223 -8.24 -14.15 -5.10
N GLY A 224 -9.31 -13.90 -5.86
CA GLY A 224 -9.44 -12.69 -6.68
C GLY A 224 -9.37 -11.41 -5.86
N HIS A 225 -10.14 -11.34 -4.75
CA HIS A 225 -10.15 -10.21 -3.83
C HIS A 225 -8.74 -9.88 -3.30
N LEU A 226 -8.00 -10.88 -2.83
CA LEU A 226 -6.64 -10.69 -2.32
C LEU A 226 -5.73 -10.01 -3.35
N HIS A 227 -5.74 -10.49 -4.60
CA HIS A 227 -4.85 -10.00 -5.66
C HIS A 227 -5.18 -8.55 -6.05
N ILE A 228 -6.48 -8.24 -6.20
CA ILE A 228 -6.88 -6.94 -6.74
C ILE A 228 -6.77 -5.81 -5.73
N MET A 229 -6.99 -6.07 -4.44
CA MET A 229 -7.00 -5.00 -3.44
C MET A 229 -5.63 -4.34 -3.30
N LEU A 230 -4.54 -5.13 -3.22
CA LEU A 230 -3.19 -4.56 -3.16
C LEU A 230 -2.80 -3.84 -4.45
N ALA A 231 -3.19 -4.39 -5.61
CA ALA A 231 -2.93 -3.74 -6.89
C ALA A 231 -3.65 -2.38 -7.01
N LEU A 232 -4.88 -2.28 -6.50
CA LEU A 232 -5.64 -1.02 -6.52
C LEU A 232 -5.09 0.02 -5.55
N ILE A 233 -4.61 -0.39 -4.37
CA ILE A 233 -3.84 0.47 -3.45
C ILE A 233 -2.59 1.00 -4.18
N ALA A 234 -1.80 0.13 -4.84
CA ALA A 234 -0.63 0.57 -5.61
C ALA A 234 -0.97 1.54 -6.75
N ILE A 235 -2.07 1.31 -7.48
CA ILE A 235 -2.56 2.22 -8.52
C ILE A 235 -2.97 3.57 -7.93
N MET A 236 -3.75 3.57 -6.84
CA MET A 236 -4.17 4.78 -6.14
C MET A 236 -2.96 5.59 -5.65
N LEU A 237 -1.99 4.92 -5.02
CA LEU A 237 -0.74 5.52 -4.59
C LEU A 237 0.06 6.11 -5.76
N THR A 238 0.10 5.43 -6.91
CA THR A 238 0.75 5.95 -8.11
C THR A 238 0.11 7.25 -8.60
N LEU A 239 -1.23 7.33 -8.58
CA LEU A 239 -1.97 8.55 -8.90
C LEU A 239 -1.70 9.67 -7.88
N ILE A 240 -1.68 9.35 -6.58
CA ILE A 240 -1.34 10.29 -5.49
C ILE A 240 0.05 10.88 -5.70
N ILE A 241 1.06 10.04 -5.94
CA ILE A 241 2.45 10.47 -6.17
C ILE A 241 2.55 11.29 -7.46
N GLY A 242 1.86 10.88 -8.53
CA GLY A 242 1.77 11.66 -9.76
C GLY A 242 1.24 13.07 -9.52
N ARG A 243 0.14 13.18 -8.76
CA ARG A 243 -0.46 14.47 -8.40
C ARG A 243 0.47 15.31 -7.53
N TRP A 244 1.07 14.72 -6.49
CA TRP A 244 2.00 15.40 -5.60
C TRP A 244 3.23 15.93 -6.34
N LEU A 245 3.81 15.16 -7.25
CA LEU A 245 4.94 15.59 -8.06
C LEU A 245 4.58 16.58 -9.17
N ASN A 246 3.28 16.88 -9.36
CA ASN A 246 2.73 17.74 -10.40
C ASN A 246 2.96 17.18 -11.82
N PHE A 247 2.65 15.90 -12.00
CA PHE A 247 2.83 15.19 -13.26
C PHE A 247 1.95 15.79 -14.37
N ARG A 248 2.58 16.34 -15.41
CA ARG A 248 1.91 17.03 -16.52
C ARG A 248 2.70 16.94 -17.83
N GLY A 249 2.07 17.30 -18.94
CA GLY A 249 2.66 17.29 -20.27
C GLY A 249 2.38 16.02 -21.08
N ALA A 250 3.20 15.73 -22.08
CA ALA A 250 2.95 14.65 -23.04
C ALA A 250 2.83 13.27 -22.36
N TRP A 251 3.76 12.95 -21.44
CA TRP A 251 3.74 11.70 -20.69
C TRP A 251 2.46 11.54 -19.86
N HIS A 252 1.99 12.60 -19.21
CA HIS A 252 0.74 12.59 -18.44
C HIS A 252 -0.49 12.34 -19.34
N LYS A 253 -0.51 12.96 -20.53
CA LYS A 253 -1.61 12.80 -21.50
C LYS A 253 -1.77 11.37 -22.00
N VAL A 254 -0.67 10.62 -22.10
CA VAL A 254 -0.70 9.20 -22.47
C VAL A 254 -0.92 8.31 -21.25
N ALA A 255 -0.32 8.65 -20.11
CA ALA A 255 -0.41 7.85 -18.89
C ALA A 255 -1.85 7.74 -18.35
N MET A 256 -2.62 8.83 -18.30
CA MET A 256 -3.97 8.78 -17.69
C MET A 256 -4.94 7.83 -18.43
N PRO A 257 -5.07 7.87 -19.77
CA PRO A 257 -5.86 6.86 -20.49
C PRO A 257 -5.39 5.42 -20.27
N LEU A 258 -4.08 5.19 -20.25
CA LEU A 258 -3.52 3.86 -20.00
C LEU A 258 -3.81 3.37 -18.58
N MET A 259 -3.74 4.27 -17.59
CA MET A 259 -4.08 3.94 -16.20
C MET A 259 -5.57 3.58 -16.07
N ILE A 260 -6.46 4.35 -16.70
CA ILE A 260 -7.90 4.06 -16.73
C ILE A 260 -8.16 2.69 -17.39
N LEU A 261 -7.61 2.47 -18.58
CA LEU A 261 -7.79 1.22 -19.32
C LEU A 261 -7.25 0.03 -18.53
N GLY A 262 -6.02 0.14 -18.04
CA GLY A 262 -5.36 -0.91 -17.29
C GLY A 262 -6.11 -1.26 -16.02
N CYS A 263 -6.57 -0.26 -15.26
CA CYS A 263 -7.37 -0.46 -14.07
C CYS A 263 -8.68 -1.19 -14.38
N ILE A 264 -9.42 -0.80 -15.43
CA ILE A 264 -10.67 -1.47 -15.81
C ILE A 264 -10.41 -2.93 -16.22
N VAL A 265 -9.47 -3.16 -17.14
CA VAL A 265 -9.20 -4.50 -17.68
C VAL A 265 -8.67 -5.44 -16.59
N LEU A 266 -7.77 -4.94 -15.73
CA LEU A 266 -7.24 -5.69 -14.59
C LEU A 266 -8.38 -6.19 -13.69
N ASN A 267 -9.30 -5.30 -13.32
CA ASN A 267 -10.44 -5.64 -12.47
C ASN A 267 -11.40 -6.62 -13.16
N LEU A 268 -11.73 -6.43 -14.43
CA LEU A 268 -12.57 -7.37 -15.19
C LEU A 268 -11.96 -8.78 -15.23
N GLY A 269 -10.64 -8.88 -15.38
CA GLY A 269 -9.93 -10.16 -15.30
C GLY A 269 -10.11 -10.84 -13.95
N VAL A 270 -9.92 -10.09 -12.85
CA VAL A 270 -10.09 -10.62 -11.49
C VAL A 270 -11.54 -11.01 -11.21
N TRP A 271 -12.51 -10.17 -11.57
CA TRP A 271 -13.93 -10.49 -11.41
C TRP A 271 -14.32 -11.70 -12.27
N GLY A 272 -13.64 -11.92 -13.39
CA GLY A 272 -13.81 -13.09 -14.24
C GLY A 272 -13.42 -14.41 -13.56
N VAL A 273 -12.56 -14.39 -12.52
CA VAL A 273 -12.07 -15.60 -11.81
C VAL A 273 -13.20 -16.39 -11.15
N VAL A 274 -14.30 -15.73 -10.76
CA VAL A 274 -15.47 -16.41 -10.15
C VAL A 274 -16.52 -16.84 -11.16
N THR A 275 -16.21 -16.74 -12.45
CA THR A 275 -17.14 -16.97 -13.57
C THR A 275 -16.57 -18.03 -14.52
N PRO A 276 -17.30 -18.46 -15.56
CA PRO A 276 -16.76 -19.31 -16.62
C PRO A 276 -15.54 -18.73 -17.37
N LEU A 277 -15.18 -17.47 -17.13
CA LEU A 277 -13.97 -16.83 -17.67
C LEU A 277 -12.69 -17.18 -16.90
N GLU A 278 -12.76 -17.94 -15.81
CA GLU A 278 -11.60 -18.35 -14.99
C GLU A 278 -10.39 -18.87 -15.81
N PRO A 279 -10.57 -19.71 -16.86
CA PRO A 279 -9.43 -20.23 -17.63
C PRO A 279 -8.61 -19.16 -18.36
N VAL A 280 -9.23 -18.01 -18.67
CA VAL A 280 -8.59 -16.88 -19.37
C VAL A 280 -8.40 -15.66 -18.48
N ALA A 281 -8.90 -15.70 -17.23
CA ALA A 281 -8.88 -14.57 -16.30
C ALA A 281 -7.46 -14.05 -16.06
N HIS A 282 -6.48 -14.93 -15.87
CA HIS A 282 -5.08 -14.55 -15.67
C HIS A 282 -4.50 -13.81 -16.89
N MET A 283 -4.84 -14.24 -18.11
CA MET A 283 -4.40 -13.53 -19.33
C MET A 283 -4.99 -12.11 -19.38
N ILE A 284 -6.26 -11.94 -19.02
CA ILE A 284 -6.91 -10.63 -18.96
C ILE A 284 -6.23 -9.74 -17.90
N ILE A 285 -5.93 -10.30 -16.73
CA ILE A 285 -5.20 -9.61 -15.65
C ILE A 285 -3.86 -9.07 -16.17
N TYR A 286 -3.06 -9.87 -16.89
CA TYR A 286 -1.78 -9.41 -17.45
C TYR A 286 -1.92 -8.34 -18.53
N VAL A 287 -2.91 -8.50 -19.41
CA VAL A 287 -3.24 -7.51 -20.43
C VAL A 287 -3.68 -6.19 -19.77
N GLY A 288 -4.37 -6.24 -18.64
CA GLY A 288 -4.76 -5.05 -17.86
C GLY A 288 -3.63 -4.44 -17.05
N ALA A 289 -2.76 -5.24 -16.44
CA ALA A 289 -1.62 -4.76 -15.67
C ALA A 289 -0.64 -3.97 -16.54
N THR A 290 -0.43 -4.40 -17.79
CA THR A 290 0.57 -3.81 -18.70
C THR A 290 0.34 -2.31 -18.96
N PRO A 291 -0.86 -1.82 -19.35
CA PRO A 291 -1.15 -0.39 -19.46
C PRO A 291 -0.91 0.40 -18.16
N SER A 292 -1.32 -0.13 -17.01
CA SER A 292 -1.10 0.55 -15.72
C SER A 292 0.38 0.66 -15.36
N MET A 293 1.15 -0.39 -15.62
CA MET A 293 2.62 -0.38 -15.46
C MET A 293 3.29 0.59 -16.43
N MET A 294 2.83 0.69 -17.68
CA MET A 294 3.30 1.69 -18.64
C MET A 294 2.99 3.12 -18.18
N ALA A 295 1.81 3.36 -17.60
CA ALA A 295 1.46 4.66 -17.03
C ALA A 295 2.39 5.05 -15.88
N ALA A 296 2.72 4.10 -14.98
CA ALA A 296 3.70 4.30 -13.92
C ALA A 296 5.12 4.55 -14.46
N LEU A 297 5.53 3.84 -15.52
CA LEU A 297 6.80 4.07 -16.20
C LEU A 297 6.90 5.48 -16.78
N PHE A 298 5.82 6.02 -17.35
CA PHE A 298 5.81 7.39 -17.84
C PHE A 298 5.92 8.44 -16.73
N LEU A 299 5.33 8.19 -15.56
CA LEU A 299 5.56 9.01 -14.37
C LEU A 299 7.04 8.98 -13.95
N LEU A 300 7.68 7.81 -13.97
CA LEU A 300 9.10 7.67 -13.67
C LEU A 300 9.97 8.45 -14.65
N ILE A 301 9.82 8.21 -15.95
CA ILE A 301 10.60 8.89 -17.01
C ILE A 301 10.46 10.41 -16.87
N TRP A 302 9.24 10.88 -16.66
CA TRP A 302 8.97 12.30 -16.50
C TRP A 302 9.59 12.88 -15.23
N SER A 303 9.40 12.22 -14.08
CA SER A 303 9.88 12.72 -12.78
C SER A 303 11.41 12.76 -12.72
N TRP A 304 12.09 11.74 -13.24
CA TRP A 304 13.55 11.69 -13.26
C TRP A 304 14.12 12.75 -14.21
N GLY A 305 13.48 12.95 -15.37
CA GLY A 305 13.79 14.05 -16.28
C GLY A 305 13.59 15.42 -15.61
N LYS A 306 12.50 15.61 -14.85
CA LYS A 306 12.23 16.82 -14.06
C LYS A 306 13.34 17.06 -13.04
N PHE A 307 13.69 16.07 -12.22
CA PHE A 307 14.71 16.21 -11.17
C PHE A 307 16.10 16.52 -11.76
N ALA A 308 16.48 15.82 -12.83
CA ALA A 308 17.74 16.10 -13.53
C ALA A 308 17.78 17.53 -14.08
N LYS A 309 16.69 18.00 -14.72
CA LYS A 309 16.61 19.34 -15.29
C LYS A 309 16.65 20.43 -14.23
N GLU A 310 15.85 20.30 -13.17
CA GLU A 310 15.78 21.28 -12.08
C GLU A 310 17.08 21.32 -11.28
N GLY A 311 17.62 20.16 -10.90
CA GLY A 311 18.85 20.07 -10.11
C GLY A 311 20.11 20.50 -10.86
N THR A 312 20.06 20.59 -12.20
CA THR A 312 21.16 21.11 -13.03
C THR A 312 20.87 22.46 -13.70
N ALA A 313 19.77 23.14 -13.33
CA ALA A 313 19.38 24.40 -13.97
C ALA A 313 20.43 25.53 -13.83
N HIS A 314 21.32 25.44 -12.85
CA HIS A 314 22.43 26.37 -12.63
C HIS A 314 23.64 26.10 -13.55
N LEU A 315 23.63 25.02 -14.32
CA LEU A 315 24.71 24.62 -15.23
C LEU A 315 24.28 24.87 -16.68
N ALA A 316 25.12 25.54 -17.47
CA ALA A 316 24.82 25.83 -18.87
C ALA A 316 24.79 24.56 -19.75
N LYS A 317 25.69 23.61 -19.49
CA LYS A 317 25.77 22.32 -20.18
C LYS A 317 26.14 21.22 -19.17
N PRO A 318 25.15 20.69 -18.43
CA PRO A 318 25.42 19.65 -17.43
C PRO A 318 25.85 18.34 -18.10
N THR A 319 26.89 17.72 -17.54
CA THR A 319 27.37 16.39 -17.96
C THR A 319 26.38 15.31 -17.56
N PHE A 320 26.54 14.11 -18.12
CA PHE A 320 25.70 12.96 -17.77
C PHE A 320 25.75 12.64 -16.27
N LEU A 321 26.93 12.62 -15.66
CA LEU A 321 27.09 12.35 -14.22
C LEU A 321 26.47 13.45 -13.34
N GLN A 322 26.52 14.71 -13.77
CA GLN A 322 25.86 15.82 -13.06
C GLN A 322 24.33 15.68 -13.10
N LYS A 323 23.76 15.26 -14.24
CA LYS A 323 22.33 14.95 -14.35
C LYS A 323 21.92 13.78 -13.46
N LEU A 324 22.73 12.72 -13.44
CA LEU A 324 22.49 11.55 -12.59
C LEU A 324 22.54 11.93 -11.11
N GLY A 325 23.57 12.69 -10.69
CA GLY A 325 23.69 13.19 -9.33
C GLY A 325 22.53 14.11 -8.92
N ALA A 326 22.07 14.98 -9.82
CA ALA A 326 20.91 15.83 -9.60
C ALA A 326 19.61 15.02 -9.42
N MET A 327 19.41 13.99 -10.24
CA MET A 327 18.23 13.12 -10.18
C MET A 327 18.08 12.43 -8.82
N VAL A 328 19.19 11.93 -8.26
CA VAL A 328 19.19 11.22 -6.96
C VAL A 328 19.41 12.13 -5.76
N SER A 329 19.54 13.44 -5.97
CA SER A 329 19.94 14.38 -4.90
C SER A 329 18.91 14.51 -3.77
N ASP A 330 17.63 14.25 -4.03
CA ASP A 330 16.57 14.28 -3.03
C ASP A 330 15.90 12.89 -2.90
N PRO A 331 16.29 12.09 -1.89
CA PRO A 331 15.81 10.71 -1.79
C PRO A 331 14.31 10.62 -1.50
N LEU A 332 13.67 11.64 -0.93
CA LEU A 332 12.23 11.58 -0.66
C LEU A 332 11.39 11.86 -1.91
N LYS A 333 11.95 12.55 -2.92
CA LYS A 333 11.30 12.76 -4.22
C LYS A 333 11.66 11.69 -5.24
N PHE A 334 12.92 11.28 -5.26
CA PHE A 334 13.40 10.20 -6.12
C PHE A 334 12.87 8.82 -5.68
N GLY A 335 12.90 8.57 -4.37
CA GLY A 335 12.63 7.27 -3.78
C GLY A 335 11.27 6.67 -4.15
N PRO A 336 10.13 7.42 -4.12
CA PRO A 336 8.84 6.89 -4.52
C PRO A 336 8.82 6.27 -5.93
N THR A 337 9.38 6.95 -6.92
CA THR A 337 9.42 6.43 -8.31
C THR A 337 10.53 5.40 -8.51
N TRP A 338 11.59 5.43 -7.71
CA TRP A 338 12.55 4.33 -7.62
C TRP A 338 11.90 3.04 -7.09
N GLN A 339 11.13 3.11 -6.01
CA GLN A 339 10.43 1.95 -5.43
C GLN A 339 9.40 1.36 -6.42
N MET A 340 8.73 2.21 -7.21
CA MET A 340 7.86 1.74 -8.31
C MET A 340 8.64 0.98 -9.40
N LEU A 341 9.88 1.40 -9.72
CA LEU A 341 10.74 0.64 -10.62
C LEU A 341 11.21 -0.66 -9.98
N PHE A 342 11.68 -0.56 -8.74
CA PHE A 342 12.25 -1.67 -7.98
C PHE A 342 11.26 -2.81 -7.78
N MET A 343 9.97 -2.48 -7.60
CA MET A 343 8.86 -3.42 -7.61
C MET A 343 8.87 -4.38 -8.81
N ASN A 344 9.33 -3.95 -9.99
CA ASN A 344 9.41 -4.84 -11.15
C ASN A 344 10.45 -5.95 -10.97
N PHE A 345 11.51 -5.70 -10.20
CA PHE A 345 12.57 -6.67 -9.98
C PHE A 345 12.25 -7.64 -8.84
N THR A 346 11.43 -7.24 -7.88
CA THR A 346 11.14 -8.03 -6.68
C THR A 346 9.74 -8.63 -6.66
N THR A 347 8.80 -8.01 -7.35
CA THR A 347 7.37 -8.40 -7.34
C THR A 347 6.90 -8.67 -8.77
N SER A 348 6.64 -7.63 -9.59
CA SER A 348 5.89 -7.79 -10.85
C SER A 348 6.59 -8.68 -11.87
N GLY A 349 7.89 -8.47 -12.11
CA GLY A 349 8.66 -9.29 -13.06
C GLY A 349 8.80 -10.74 -12.61
N ILE A 350 8.98 -10.95 -11.29
CA ILE A 350 9.01 -12.29 -10.68
C ILE A 350 7.65 -12.97 -10.83
N GLY A 351 6.55 -12.27 -10.51
CA GLY A 351 5.19 -12.81 -10.66
C GLY A 351 4.84 -13.16 -12.11
N ILE A 352 5.26 -12.35 -13.08
CA ILE A 352 5.09 -12.66 -14.52
C ILE A 352 5.91 -13.89 -14.91
N PHE A 353 7.17 -13.96 -14.48
CA PHE A 353 8.02 -15.13 -14.72
C PHE A 353 7.40 -16.40 -14.12
N MET A 354 6.92 -16.31 -12.88
CA MET A 354 6.25 -17.40 -12.17
C MET A 354 5.04 -17.90 -12.94
N ALA A 355 4.19 -16.97 -13.37
CA ALA A 355 2.98 -17.31 -14.10
C ALA A 355 3.24 -17.98 -15.45
N ILE A 356 4.23 -17.49 -16.20
CA ILE A 356 4.59 -18.06 -17.52
C ILE A 356 5.18 -19.47 -17.35
N ARG A 357 5.92 -19.72 -16.28
CA ARG A 357 6.61 -21.00 -16.03
C ARG A 357 5.93 -21.85 -14.95
N LEU A 358 4.68 -21.53 -14.61
CA LEU A 358 3.98 -22.10 -13.44
C LEU A 358 3.93 -23.62 -13.49
N ASP A 359 3.42 -24.17 -14.60
CA ASP A 359 3.29 -25.62 -14.81
C ASP A 359 4.63 -26.32 -15.07
N GLU A 360 5.58 -25.61 -15.68
CA GLU A 360 6.85 -26.19 -16.12
C GLU A 360 7.89 -26.29 -15.00
N ILE A 361 7.90 -25.32 -14.08
CA ILE A 361 8.93 -25.19 -13.03
C ILE A 361 8.28 -25.28 -11.64
N PHE A 362 7.38 -24.35 -11.32
CA PHE A 362 6.96 -24.11 -9.94
C PHE A 362 6.02 -25.18 -9.38
N ARG A 363 5.10 -25.70 -10.21
CA ARG A 363 4.22 -26.81 -9.84
C ARG A 363 4.95 -28.14 -9.70
N MET A 364 6.14 -28.25 -10.31
CA MET A 364 7.00 -29.43 -10.19
C MET A 364 7.77 -29.46 -8.87
N TRP A 365 7.92 -28.32 -8.19
CA TRP A 365 8.55 -28.23 -6.88
C TRP A 365 7.62 -28.67 -5.75
N PRO A 366 8.17 -28.99 -4.55
CA PRO A 366 7.37 -29.19 -3.36
C PRO A 366 6.42 -28.00 -3.12
N ALA A 367 5.17 -28.27 -2.74
CA ALA A 367 4.15 -27.24 -2.54
C ALA A 367 4.56 -26.12 -1.59
N ARG A 368 5.45 -26.43 -0.63
CA ARG A 368 6.03 -25.44 0.27
C ARG A 368 6.77 -24.31 -0.45
N GLU A 369 7.51 -24.61 -1.53
CA GLU A 369 8.31 -23.60 -2.24
C GLU A 369 7.42 -22.63 -3.02
N GLU A 370 6.43 -23.16 -3.74
CA GLU A 370 5.40 -22.34 -4.41
C GLU A 370 4.65 -21.46 -3.40
N ARG A 371 4.34 -22.01 -2.22
CA ARG A 371 3.68 -21.28 -1.14
C ARG A 371 4.54 -20.13 -0.59
N ILE A 372 5.86 -20.34 -0.44
CA ILE A 372 6.80 -19.31 0.02
C ILE A 372 6.81 -18.13 -0.97
N GLU A 373 6.95 -18.43 -2.26
CA GLU A 373 6.98 -17.43 -3.32
C GLU A 373 5.67 -16.65 -3.40
N LEU A 374 4.53 -17.33 -3.42
CA LEU A 374 3.22 -16.66 -3.46
C LEU A 374 3.00 -15.78 -2.24
N THR A 375 3.33 -16.27 -1.05
CA THR A 375 3.18 -15.48 0.18
C THR A 375 4.06 -14.24 0.11
N GLY A 376 5.34 -14.43 -0.19
CA GLY A 376 6.31 -13.37 -0.07
C GLY A 376 6.20 -12.31 -1.18
N HIS A 377 5.74 -12.66 -2.38
CA HIS A 377 5.39 -11.71 -3.45
C HIS A 377 4.41 -10.61 -2.99
N TRP A 378 3.32 -10.97 -2.30
CA TRP A 378 2.35 -9.99 -1.80
C TRP A 378 2.88 -9.18 -0.62
N HIS A 379 3.69 -9.80 0.24
CA HIS A 379 4.33 -9.09 1.35
C HIS A 379 5.33 -8.06 0.82
N ALA A 380 6.11 -8.39 -0.19
CA ALA A 380 7.03 -7.48 -0.86
C ALA A 380 6.29 -6.27 -1.45
N LEU A 381 5.18 -6.50 -2.16
CA LEU A 381 4.34 -5.41 -2.68
C LEU A 381 3.82 -4.50 -1.56
N SER A 382 3.30 -5.07 -0.48
CA SER A 382 2.80 -4.29 0.66
C SER A 382 3.88 -3.46 1.35
N ALA A 383 5.10 -4.00 1.44
CA ALA A 383 6.25 -3.30 1.99
C ALA A 383 6.71 -2.15 1.09
N ILE A 384 6.69 -2.33 -0.23
CA ILE A 384 6.97 -1.26 -1.21
C ILE A 384 5.95 -0.12 -1.10
N ILE A 385 4.66 -0.46 -0.99
CA ILE A 385 3.60 0.54 -0.75
C ILE A 385 3.89 1.33 0.52
N ALA A 386 4.25 0.63 1.62
CA ALA A 386 4.58 1.27 2.88
C ALA A 386 5.82 2.18 2.76
N THR A 387 6.88 1.77 2.06
CA THR A 387 8.09 2.60 1.91
C THR A 387 7.82 3.85 1.08
N ILE A 388 7.01 3.76 0.03
CA ILE A 388 6.56 4.91 -0.76
C ILE A 388 5.79 5.90 0.12
N ILE A 389 4.84 5.41 0.93
CA ILE A 389 4.06 6.23 1.87
C ILE A 389 4.99 6.89 2.90
N LEU A 390 5.96 6.16 3.46
CA LEU A 390 6.91 6.71 4.44
C LEU A 390 7.78 7.82 3.83
N MET A 391 8.23 7.67 2.59
CA MET A 391 9.00 8.72 1.92
C MET A 391 8.16 9.97 1.66
N TYR A 392 6.93 9.80 1.18
CA TYR A 392 6.01 10.93 1.02
C TYR A 392 5.68 11.57 2.38
N TYR A 393 5.50 10.76 3.42
CA TYR A 393 5.31 11.24 4.78
C TYR A 393 6.51 12.05 5.30
N GLY A 394 7.74 11.60 5.06
CA GLY A 394 8.94 12.38 5.38
C GLY A 394 8.99 13.73 4.68
N ASP A 395 8.47 13.81 3.45
CA ASP A 395 8.34 15.08 2.73
C ASP A 395 7.28 15.99 3.36
N MET A 396 6.09 15.45 3.66
CA MET A 396 5.00 16.15 4.35
C MET A 396 5.40 16.66 5.74
N LEU A 397 6.29 15.93 6.42
CA LEU A 397 6.90 16.34 7.69
C LEU A 397 7.85 17.53 7.52
N GLY A 398 8.21 17.90 6.29
CA GLY A 398 9.11 19.00 5.97
C GLY A 398 10.53 18.78 6.51
N LEU A 399 11.04 17.54 6.44
CA LEU A 399 12.44 17.22 6.78
C LEU A 399 13.39 17.96 5.83
N LYS A 400 14.50 18.51 6.36
CA LYS A 400 15.47 19.34 5.61
C LYS A 400 16.91 18.88 5.82
N GLY A 401 17.79 19.25 4.88
CA GLY A 401 19.24 19.05 4.98
C GLY A 401 19.65 17.59 5.20
N LYS A 402 20.63 17.36 6.07
CA LYS A 402 21.18 16.02 6.36
C LYS A 402 20.14 15.04 6.91
N VAL A 403 19.18 15.51 7.70
CA VAL A 403 18.13 14.64 8.28
C VAL A 403 17.25 14.07 7.16
N ARG A 404 16.89 14.91 6.18
CA ARG A 404 16.13 14.47 4.99
C ARG A 404 16.90 13.42 4.20
N GLN A 405 18.19 13.64 4.00
CA GLN A 405 19.07 12.71 3.27
C GLN A 405 19.17 11.37 3.99
N ILE A 406 19.49 11.38 5.29
CA ILE A 406 19.63 10.16 6.09
C ILE A 406 18.30 9.41 6.11
N TYR A 407 17.18 10.10 6.38
CA TYR A 407 15.86 9.46 6.43
C TYR A 407 15.50 8.77 5.11
N GLY A 408 15.59 9.50 3.99
CA GLY A 408 15.20 8.95 2.68
C GLY A 408 16.14 7.84 2.20
N TRP A 409 17.47 8.04 2.30
CA TRP A 409 18.42 7.01 1.88
C TRP A 409 18.41 5.78 2.79
N SER A 410 18.14 5.94 4.08
CA SER A 410 17.98 4.80 4.99
C SER A 410 16.75 3.98 4.59
N ILE A 411 15.62 4.63 4.26
CA ILE A 411 14.43 3.90 3.78
C ILE A 411 14.78 3.09 2.53
N ILE A 412 15.34 3.74 1.50
CA ILE A 412 15.67 3.09 0.23
C ILE A 412 16.64 1.93 0.45
N PHE A 413 17.75 2.16 1.16
CA PHE A 413 18.75 1.11 1.36
C PHE A 413 18.22 -0.08 2.16
N LEU A 414 17.51 0.18 3.27
CA LEU A 414 17.00 -0.87 4.15
C LEU A 414 15.86 -1.65 3.47
N SER A 415 14.99 -0.98 2.72
CA SER A 415 13.93 -1.66 1.96
C SER A 415 14.50 -2.49 0.83
N ASP A 416 15.46 -1.97 0.07
CA ASP A 416 16.02 -2.68 -1.09
C ASP A 416 16.85 -3.88 -0.64
N LEU A 417 17.57 -3.77 0.48
CA LEU A 417 18.27 -4.87 1.11
C LEU A 417 17.30 -5.99 1.54
N ALA A 418 16.25 -5.64 2.29
CA ALA A 418 15.28 -6.61 2.76
C ALA A 418 14.56 -7.29 1.60
N LEU A 419 13.99 -6.50 0.68
CA LEU A 419 13.16 -7.01 -0.41
C LEU A 419 13.99 -7.73 -1.46
N GLY A 420 15.21 -7.28 -1.75
CA GLY A 420 16.14 -8.02 -2.59
C GLY A 420 16.48 -9.39 -1.97
N ALA A 421 16.72 -9.44 -0.66
CA ALA A 421 16.96 -10.70 0.04
C ALA A 421 15.73 -11.62 0.06
N VAL A 422 14.52 -11.08 0.24
CA VAL A 422 13.25 -11.80 0.10
C VAL A 422 13.12 -12.43 -1.29
N THR A 423 13.38 -11.67 -2.36
CA THR A 423 13.30 -12.19 -3.73
C THR A 423 14.31 -13.31 -3.97
N VAL A 424 15.56 -13.17 -3.50
CA VAL A 424 16.55 -14.26 -3.62
C VAL A 424 16.11 -15.49 -2.80
N PHE A 425 15.48 -15.30 -1.64
CA PHE A 425 15.00 -16.39 -0.80
C PHE A 425 13.83 -17.15 -1.43
N GLU A 426 12.88 -16.46 -2.04
CA GLU A 426 11.74 -17.06 -2.75
C GLU A 426 12.23 -17.83 -3.97
N MET A 427 13.15 -17.26 -4.75
CA MET A 427 13.63 -17.84 -6.00
C MET A 427 14.80 -18.83 -5.81
N LYS A 428 15.24 -19.11 -4.58
CA LYS A 428 16.45 -19.90 -4.27
C LYS A 428 16.54 -21.23 -5.02
N ARG A 429 15.41 -21.89 -5.24
CA ARG A 429 15.34 -23.20 -5.91
C ARG A 429 15.73 -23.17 -7.39
N LEU A 430 15.79 -22.00 -8.00
CA LEU A 430 16.30 -21.85 -9.37
C LEU A 430 17.83 -22.04 -9.46
N PHE A 431 18.57 -21.82 -8.38
CA PHE A 431 20.03 -21.70 -8.46
C PHE A 431 20.80 -22.36 -7.29
N ILE A 432 20.11 -22.91 -6.28
CA ILE A 432 20.75 -23.70 -5.23
C ILE A 432 19.95 -24.97 -4.88
N GLU A 433 20.68 -26.07 -4.67
CA GLU A 433 20.10 -27.36 -4.27
C GLU A 433 19.68 -27.38 -2.79
N GLU A 434 18.69 -28.23 -2.47
CA GLU A 434 18.15 -28.36 -1.11
C GLU A 434 19.18 -28.73 -0.05
N ALA A 435 20.07 -29.66 -0.38
CA ALA A 435 21.02 -30.20 0.58
C ALA A 435 22.02 -29.16 1.10
N VAL A 436 22.25 -28.07 0.35
CA VAL A 436 23.31 -27.09 0.63
C VAL A 436 22.81 -25.65 0.76
N GLN A 437 21.50 -25.41 0.71
CA GLN A 437 20.93 -24.05 0.74
C GLN A 437 21.02 -23.34 2.10
N GLN A 438 21.20 -24.07 3.20
CA GLN A 438 21.01 -23.51 4.55
C GLN A 438 21.89 -22.29 4.85
N PRO A 439 23.20 -22.24 4.49
CA PRO A 439 24.01 -21.04 4.69
C PRO A 439 23.48 -19.82 3.95
N LEU A 440 22.98 -20.00 2.71
CA LEU A 440 22.35 -18.93 1.94
C LEU A 440 21.06 -18.47 2.64
N VAL A 441 20.18 -19.41 3.01
CA VAL A 441 18.91 -19.10 3.70
C VAL A 441 19.16 -18.30 4.97
N ASN A 442 20.12 -18.71 5.80
CA ASN A 442 20.46 -17.99 7.03
C ASN A 442 20.92 -16.55 6.73
N GLY A 443 21.82 -16.37 5.76
CA GLY A 443 22.31 -15.05 5.35
C GLY A 443 21.18 -14.14 4.83
N LEU A 444 20.26 -14.69 4.04
CA LEU A 444 19.09 -13.97 3.54
C LEU A 444 18.14 -13.59 4.67
N MET A 445 17.83 -14.51 5.59
CA MET A 445 16.97 -14.20 6.74
C MET A 445 17.54 -13.06 7.58
N TYR A 446 18.85 -13.05 7.85
CA TYR A 446 19.47 -11.93 8.55
C TYR A 446 19.36 -10.61 7.80
N ALA A 447 19.51 -10.61 6.47
CA ALA A 447 19.36 -9.40 5.67
C ALA A 447 17.91 -8.88 5.67
N ILE A 448 16.93 -9.78 5.57
CA ILE A 448 15.50 -9.48 5.64
C ILE A 448 15.15 -8.85 6.99
N ASP A 449 15.50 -9.53 8.08
CA ASP A 449 15.20 -9.08 9.44
C ASP A 449 15.92 -7.77 9.78
N PHE A 450 17.18 -7.63 9.37
CA PHE A 450 17.92 -6.39 9.57
C PHE A 450 17.27 -5.23 8.82
N GLY A 451 16.95 -5.41 7.54
CA GLY A 451 16.34 -4.35 6.73
C GLY A 451 14.94 -3.95 7.27
N LEU A 452 14.05 -4.91 7.48
CA LEU A 452 12.69 -4.66 8.00
C LEU A 452 12.71 -4.14 9.45
N GLY A 453 13.53 -4.75 10.31
CA GLY A 453 13.69 -4.34 11.70
C GLY A 453 14.23 -2.91 11.82
N MET A 454 15.23 -2.55 11.02
CA MET A 454 15.77 -1.18 11.02
C MET A 454 14.81 -0.16 10.41
N LEU A 455 13.94 -0.55 9.46
CA LEU A 455 12.84 0.30 9.01
C LEU A 455 11.84 0.59 10.15
N LEU A 456 11.51 -0.42 10.97
CA LEU A 456 10.67 -0.22 12.15
C LEU A 456 11.35 0.66 13.20
N VAL A 457 12.66 0.50 13.42
CA VAL A 457 13.43 1.40 14.30
C VAL A 457 13.40 2.83 13.78
N LEU A 458 13.60 3.04 12.48
CA LEU A 458 13.51 4.37 11.86
C LEU A 458 12.12 4.98 12.04
N LEU A 459 11.07 4.19 11.82
CA LEU A 459 9.69 4.61 12.08
C LEU A 459 9.49 4.98 13.56
N ALA A 460 9.97 4.16 14.49
CA ALA A 460 9.88 4.43 15.93
C ALA A 460 10.57 5.74 16.31
N VAL A 461 11.78 6.01 15.78
CA VAL A 461 12.48 7.29 15.99
C VAL A 461 11.64 8.47 15.50
N VAL A 462 11.03 8.36 14.32
CA VAL A 462 10.13 9.41 13.80
C VAL A 462 8.88 9.55 14.67
N MET A 463 8.26 8.46 15.10
CA MET A 463 7.07 8.48 15.95
C MET A 463 7.35 9.09 17.32
N ILE A 464 8.50 8.78 17.94
CA ILE A 464 8.94 9.41 19.19
C ILE A 464 9.15 10.90 18.96
N TRP A 465 9.85 11.29 17.89
CA TRP A 465 10.02 12.71 17.55
C TRP A 465 8.67 13.41 17.37
N ARG A 466 7.72 12.80 16.66
CA ARG A 466 6.37 13.35 16.47
C ARG A 466 5.59 13.45 17.77
N LEU A 467 5.72 12.48 18.66
CA LEU A 467 5.14 12.55 19.98
C LEU A 467 5.72 13.75 20.74
N THR A 468 7.05 13.92 20.76
CA THR A 468 7.66 15.09 21.41
C THR A 468 7.23 16.42 20.77
N ASP A 469 7.03 16.45 19.45
CA ASP A 469 6.54 17.63 18.73
C ASP A 469 5.13 18.03 19.18
N LEU A 470 4.23 17.05 19.34
CA LEU A 470 2.87 17.27 19.83
C LEU A 470 2.87 17.92 21.22
N PHE A 471 3.82 17.60 22.10
CA PHE A 471 3.89 18.21 23.43
C PHE A 471 4.48 19.63 23.43
N LYS A 472 5.15 20.06 22.36
CA LYS A 472 5.72 21.42 22.28
C LYS A 472 4.62 22.47 22.02
N PRO A 473 4.64 23.62 22.72
CA PRO A 473 3.65 24.70 22.52
C PRO A 473 3.62 25.26 21.09
N LYS A 474 4.77 25.31 20.41
CA LYS A 474 4.94 25.74 19.01
C LYS A 474 5.63 24.64 18.18
N GLY A 475 5.15 23.41 18.33
CA GLY A 475 5.61 22.29 17.51
C GLY A 475 5.13 22.42 16.06
N ARG A 476 5.64 21.59 15.16
CA ARG A 476 5.24 21.58 13.74
C ARG A 476 3.74 21.34 13.55
N TRP A 477 3.10 20.62 14.47
CA TRP A 477 1.64 20.45 14.48
C TRP A 477 0.86 21.77 14.39
N THR A 478 1.40 22.91 14.85
CA THR A 478 0.71 24.21 14.71
C THR A 478 0.67 24.71 13.27
N GLU A 479 1.73 24.47 12.49
CA GLU A 479 1.81 24.86 11.07
C GLU A 479 1.00 23.89 10.22
N GLU A 480 1.06 22.60 10.56
CA GLU A 480 0.40 21.53 9.83
C GLU A 480 -1.13 21.51 10.01
N ALA A 481 -1.65 22.08 11.11
CA ALA A 481 -3.08 22.09 11.41
C ALA A 481 -3.94 22.82 10.37
N THR A 482 -3.35 23.77 9.64
CA THR A 482 -4.06 24.59 8.65
C THR A 482 -3.66 24.29 7.21
N HIS A 483 -2.77 23.32 6.99
CA HIS A 483 -2.17 23.07 5.68
C HIS A 483 -2.84 21.90 4.96
N GLU A 484 -3.27 22.12 3.71
CA GLU A 484 -3.74 21.05 2.83
C GLU A 484 -2.62 20.59 1.88
N LEU A 485 -2.62 19.30 1.52
CA LEU A 485 -1.59 18.72 0.65
C LEU A 485 -1.62 19.29 -0.77
N SER A 486 -2.76 19.83 -1.22
CA SER A 486 -2.85 20.57 -2.48
C SER A 486 -1.89 21.76 -2.55
N GLU A 487 -1.51 22.35 -1.40
CA GLU A 487 -0.57 23.46 -1.31
C GLU A 487 0.90 23.00 -1.43
N GLU A 488 1.16 21.70 -1.23
CA GLU A 488 2.49 21.06 -1.31
C GLU A 488 2.81 20.47 -2.68
N VAL A 489 1.86 20.52 -3.62
CA VAL A 489 2.06 20.04 -4.99
C VAL A 489 3.30 20.71 -5.58
N ALA A 490 4.25 19.89 -6.03
CA ALA A 490 5.56 20.36 -6.47
C ALA A 490 5.43 21.38 -7.60
N LYS A 491 5.89 22.62 -7.36
CA LYS A 491 5.74 23.72 -8.31
C LYS A 491 6.46 23.45 -9.63
#